data_AF-A0A661NC16-F1
#
_entry.id   AF-A0A661NC16-F1
#
_cell.length_a   1.000
_cell.length_b   1.000
_cell.length_c   1.000
_cell.angle_alpha   90.00
_cell.angle_beta   90.00
_cell.angle_gamma   90.00
#
_symmetry.space_group_name_H-M   'P 1'
#
loop_
_entity.id
_entity.type
_entity.pdbx_description
1 polymer ?
#
loop_
_entity_poly.entity_id
_entity_poly.type
_entity_poly.pdbx_seq_one_letter_code
_entity_poly.pdbx_strand_id
1 'polypeptide(L)' 'LRHLRPLLDYALPQYAREGKAYLTVAFGCTGGRHRSVALAEELGRQLGGDHEIVVAHRDAQRAAP' A
#
# COMPACT_ATOMS: atom_id res chain seq x y z
N LEU A 1 2.13 6.02 -9.27
CA LEU A 1 1.18 4.88 -9.25
C LEU A 1 0.86 4.30 -10.64
N ARG A 2 1.08 5.02 -11.75
CA ARG A 2 0.82 4.57 -13.14
C ARG A 2 1.16 3.12 -13.46
N HIS A 3 2.31 2.62 -13.01
CA HIS A 3 2.73 1.24 -13.27
C HIS A 3 2.28 0.24 -12.19
N LEU A 4 2.11 0.72 -10.95
CA LEU A 4 1.72 -0.13 -9.82
C LEU A 4 0.24 -0.49 -9.85
N ARG A 5 -0.64 0.45 -10.22
CA ARG A 5 -2.09 0.22 -10.22
C ARG A 5 -2.48 -0.94 -11.15
N PRO A 6 -2.06 -0.97 -12.43
CA PRO A 6 -2.37 -2.10 -13.31
C PRO A 6 -1.79 -3.44 -12.82
N LEU A 7 -0.63 -3.42 -12.16
CA LEU A 7 -0.05 -4.62 -11.56
C LEU A 7 -0.93 -5.15 -10.42
N LEU A 8 -1.43 -4.27 -9.56
CA LEU A 8 -2.30 -4.65 -8.44
C LEU A 8 -3.68 -5.09 -8.94
N ASP A 9 -4.24 -4.44 -9.97
CA ASP A 9 -5.51 -4.86 -10.57
C ASP A 9 -5.42 -6.29 -11.14
N TYR A 10 -4.26 -6.67 -11.67
CA TYR A 10 -4.00 -8.05 -12.12
C TYR A 10 -3.74 -9.03 -10.96
N ALA A 11 -3.01 -8.61 -9.94
CA ALA A 11 -2.57 -9.49 -8.86
C ALA A 11 -3.67 -9.77 -7.82
N LEU A 12 -4.41 -8.74 -7.39
CA LEU A 12 -5.39 -8.83 -6.30
C LEU A 12 -6.42 -9.97 -6.48
N PRO A 13 -7.05 -10.14 -7.66
CA PRO A 13 -8.00 -11.24 -7.87
C PRO A 13 -7.35 -12.63 -7.74
N GLN A 14 -6.06 -12.76 -8.09
CA GLN A 14 -5.34 -14.03 -7.99
C GLN A 14 -4.99 -14.38 -6.56
N TYR A 15 -4.53 -13.40 -5.78
CA TYR A 15 -4.31 -13.57 -4.34
C TYR A 15 -5.61 -13.97 -3.62
N ALA A 16 -6.75 -13.35 -3.98
CA ALA A 16 -8.05 -13.72 -3.46
C ALA A 16 -8.44 -15.16 -3.84
N ARG A 17 -8.24 -15.56 -5.10
CA ARG A 17 -8.53 -16.93 -5.57
C ARG A 17 -7.67 -18.00 -4.90
N GLU A 18 -6.43 -17.67 -4.55
CA GLU A 18 -5.55 -18.55 -3.76
C GLU A 18 -5.93 -18.63 -2.28
N GLY A 19 -6.95 -17.89 -1.84
CA GLY A 19 -7.39 -17.86 -0.44
C GLY A 19 -6.42 -17.13 0.49
N LYS A 20 -5.60 -16.21 -0.03
CA LYS A 20 -4.71 -15.41 0.80
C LYS A 20 -5.54 -14.39 1.58
N ALA A 21 -5.47 -14.46 2.90
CA ALA A 21 -6.21 -13.55 3.77
C ALA A 21 -5.72 -12.10 3.68
N TYR A 22 -4.44 -11.88 3.38
CA TYR A 22 -3.83 -10.55 3.35
C TYR A 22 -2.81 -10.42 2.23
N LEU A 23 -2.74 -9.24 1.62
CA LEU A 23 -1.65 -8.80 0.75
C LEU A 23 -1.07 -7.49 1.30
N THR A 24 0.19 -7.52 1.72
CA THR A 24 0.88 -6.34 2.25
C THR A 24 1.75 -5.70 1.17
N VAL A 25 1.49 -4.43 0.83
CA VAL A 25 2.31 -3.63 -0.09
C VAL A 25 3.07 -2.58 0.70
N ALA A 26 4.41 -2.67 0.71
CA ALA A 26 5.26 -1.76 1.47
C ALA A 26 5.90 -0.70 0.57
N PHE A 27 5.84 0.57 1.01
CA PHE A 27 6.53 1.68 0.36
C PHE A 27 7.70 2.16 1.22
N GLY A 28 8.88 2.25 0.61
CA GLY A 28 10.09 2.72 1.26
C GLY A 28 10.58 4.05 0.67
N CYS A 29 10.94 4.99 1.55
CA CYS A 29 11.83 6.10 1.21
C CYS A 29 12.85 6.28 2.33
N THR A 30 13.95 7.00 2.10
CA THR A 30 15.08 7.07 3.04
C THR A 30 14.67 7.36 4.48
N GLY A 31 13.80 8.37 4.69
CA GLY A 31 13.34 8.76 6.03
C GLY A 31 11.97 8.21 6.43
N GLY A 32 11.27 7.50 5.54
CA GLY A 32 9.95 6.92 5.82
C GLY A 32 8.79 7.88 6.12
N ARG A 33 8.95 9.20 5.90
CA ARG A 33 8.00 10.25 6.36
C ARG A 33 7.31 11.06 5.28
N HIS A 34 7.83 11.06 4.05
CA HIS A 34 7.34 11.94 2.98
C HIS A 34 6.80 11.14 1.79
N ARG A 35 7.69 10.62 0.95
CA ARG A 35 7.31 9.94 -0.31
C ARG A 35 6.58 8.63 -0.07
N SER A 36 7.05 7.81 0.87
CA SER A 36 6.41 6.54 1.19
C SER A 36 5.00 6.74 1.77
N VAL A 37 4.86 7.70 2.68
CA VAL A 37 3.57 8.07 3.30
C VAL A 37 2.58 8.53 2.24
N ALA A 38 2.98 9.50 1.41
CA ALA A 38 2.11 10.03 0.34
C ALA A 38 1.67 8.96 -0.66
N LEU A 39 2.57 8.03 -1.04
CA LEU A 39 2.24 6.96 -1.98
C LEU A 39 1.31 5.90 -1.35
N ALA A 40 1.49 5.58 -0.07
CA ALA A 40 0.64 4.62 0.63
C ALA A 40 -0.79 5.16 0.81
N GLU A 41 -0.93 6.41 1.22
CA GLU A 41 -2.22 7.10 1.34
C GLU A 41 -2.95 7.17 -0.01
N GLU A 42 -2.24 7.63 -1.05
CA GLU A 42 -2.85 7.79 -2.37
C GLU A 42 -3.24 6.43 -2.98
N LEU A 43 -2.42 5.38 -2.81
CA LEU A 43 -2.82 4.05 -3.27
C LEU A 43 -4.03 3.55 -2.49
N GLY A 44 -4.06 3.72 -1.16
CA GLY A 44 -5.19 3.28 -0.34
C GLY A 44 -6.49 3.97 -0.75
N ARG A 45 -6.44 5.28 -1.01
CA ARG A 45 -7.55 6.06 -1.54
C ARG A 45 -8.04 5.56 -2.91
N GLN A 46 -7.12 5.17 -3.80
CA GLN A 46 -7.46 4.66 -5.13
C GLN A 46 -8.04 3.24 -5.14
N LEU A 47 -7.73 2.43 -4.13
CA LEU A 47 -8.22 1.05 -4.00
C LEU A 47 -9.49 0.92 -3.14
N GLY A 48 -9.95 2.02 -2.53
CA GLY A 48 -11.19 2.00 -1.74
C GLY A 48 -12.40 1.60 -2.61
N GLY A 49 -13.10 0.55 -2.20
CA GLY A 49 -14.31 0.04 -2.86
C GLY A 49 -14.35 -1.48 -2.91
N ASP A 50 -13.36 -2.10 -3.55
CA ASP A 50 -13.38 -3.54 -3.87
C ASP A 50 -12.75 -4.43 -2.79
N HIS A 51 -11.96 -3.83 -1.89
CA HIS A 51 -11.23 -4.53 -0.84
C HIS A 51 -11.24 -3.74 0.47
N GLU A 52 -11.11 -4.44 1.59
CA GLU A 52 -10.79 -3.80 2.87
C GLU A 52 -9.33 -3.35 2.83
N ILE A 53 -9.11 -2.05 2.97
CA ILE A 53 -7.79 -1.44 2.88
C ILE A 53 -7.39 -0.87 4.24
N VAL A 54 -6.21 -1.28 4.71
CA VAL A 54 -5.57 -0.71 5.90
C VAL A 54 -4.26 -0.05 5.49
N VAL A 55 -4.11 1.24 5.79
CA VAL A 55 -2.87 2.00 5.56
C VAL A 55 -2.18 2.23 6.91
N ALA A 56 -0.88 1.91 6.98
CA ALA A 56 -0.07 2.08 8.18
C ALA A 56 1.29 2.71 7.85
N HIS A 57 1.77 3.61 8.73
CA HIS A 57 3.01 4.36 8.54
C HIS A 57 4.04 4.05 9.62
N ARG A 58 4.95 3.11 9.34
CA ARG A 58 5.94 2.62 10.32
C ARG A 58 6.82 3.72 10.92
N ASP A 59 7.36 4.61 10.09
CA ASP A 59 8.37 5.58 10.49
C ASP A 59 7.83 7.02 10.63
N ALA A 60 6.54 7.25 10.34
CA ALA A 60 5.95 8.60 10.37
C ALA A 60 5.93 9.23 11.77
N GLN A 61 5.78 8.39 12.81
CA GLN A 61 5.74 8.81 14.21
C GLN A 61 7.07 8.64 14.95
N ARG A 62 8.12 8.13 14.30
CA ARG A 62 9.44 8.03 14.95
C ARG A 62 9.99 9.44 15.15
N ALA A 63 10.45 9.78 16.35
CA ALA A 63 11.37 10.92 16.51
C ALA A 63 12.66 10.62 15.72
N ALA A 64 13.33 11.66 15.21
CA ALA A 64 14.72 11.46 14.75
C ALA A 64 15.55 10.97 15.96
N PRO A 65 16.52 10.05 15.76
CA PRO A 65 17.46 9.70 16.82
C PRO A 65 18.25 10.92 17.28
#